data_AF-A0A8H5H5B0-F1
#
_entry.id   AF-A0A8H5H5B0-F1
#
_cell.length_a   1.000
_cell.length_b   1.000
_cell.length_c   1.000
_cell.angle_alpha   90.00
_cell.angle_beta   90.00
_cell.angle_gamma   90.00
#
_symmetry.space_group_name_H-M   'P 1'
#
loop_
_entity.id
_entity.type
_entity.pdbx_description
1 polymer ?
#
loop_
_entity_poly.entity_id
_entity_poly.type
_entity_poly.pdbx_seq_one_letter_code
_entity_poly.pdbx_strand_id
1 'polypeptide(L)'
;MLRTADKYSVSFAPIALSKDLKDKMPMWYHIGVSSDRSLVNNDEWARCQRQNHKITTVGQMSLYVNESPAPGERVHKERINCICVCCRRARALGCINPDKCKKSGRKCLSALSAKWNPRIDHNLQAVPREEPDDRGPENENSNDPIVFKQNYVTEGSFVNGLRVFVDKGTKSNVPATQATDNSDSNLEIKVWTDGSCSANGNENAQAGSGLWYGANDERNMAVKLPPDIEQSNNTGEAIAILLAAQNAPLDATLHIFSDSKIVLDGLTKNLDNWENKGWIGVSNKKILKAIVARLRIRKGRTLFTKVKGHSGDPGNDGADALANEGAQKNIEDATQIDLNIPENFDVSGAKLATMTQALLYQGIMERTTVAMRRNTLIHLDMVRHTVQSNTGDLPTDVRIWKSLYDKDISKNISSFLWRSMHNSYPIGDFWTRIPNFEHRARCQKCDAEESMEHILTECSVSGQSTIWRLAEDMWSRKGLPWFEPTIAAQLGCALTTFKDENGKPRHGASRFYKILMTESTHLIWKLRCEWRIGKNSDPEKEHTESEIENRWYDAINRRLKFDCLTTDNTRYGRKAVRSSLVKRTWETTLHNESDLPDNWYRTTGVLVGRGVARPRGRNR
;
A
#
# COMPACT_ATOMS: atom_id res chain seq x y z
N MET A 1 -1.68 21.15 -20.11
CA MET A 1 -2.71 20.56 -19.23
C MET A 1 -3.43 19.39 -19.89
N LEU A 2 -4.16 19.57 -21.00
CA LEU A 2 -4.94 18.50 -21.64
C LEU A 2 -4.11 17.27 -22.07
N ARG A 3 -2.91 17.47 -22.65
CA ARG A 3 -1.99 16.36 -22.98
C ARG A 3 -1.58 15.54 -21.75
N THR A 4 -1.36 16.21 -20.61
CA THR A 4 -1.02 15.56 -19.34
C THR A 4 -2.21 14.79 -18.78
N ALA A 5 -3.40 15.38 -18.86
CA ALA A 5 -4.65 14.75 -18.46
C ALA A 5 -4.92 13.48 -19.29
N ASP A 6 -4.71 13.53 -20.61
CA ASP A 6 -4.83 12.37 -21.49
C ASP A 6 -3.75 11.30 -21.21
N LYS A 7 -2.47 11.73 -21.05
CA LYS A 7 -1.35 10.84 -20.69
C LYS A 7 -1.65 10.00 -19.44
N TYR A 8 -2.27 10.59 -18.43
CA TYR A 8 -2.59 9.91 -17.18
C TYR A 8 -4.07 9.50 -17.08
N SER A 9 -4.79 9.45 -18.20
CA SER A 9 -6.18 8.98 -18.30
C SER A 9 -7.11 9.64 -17.28
N VAL A 10 -7.09 10.96 -17.21
CA VAL A 10 -8.04 11.73 -16.41
C VAL A 10 -9.41 11.66 -17.06
N SER A 11 -10.43 11.27 -16.30
CA SER A 11 -11.81 11.15 -16.79
C SER A 11 -12.83 11.44 -15.69
N PHE A 12 -14.04 11.85 -16.09
CA PHE A 12 -15.17 11.87 -15.19
C PHE A 12 -15.71 10.44 -15.08
N ALA A 13 -15.33 9.73 -14.01
CA ALA A 13 -15.57 8.30 -13.83
C ALA A 13 -16.21 7.98 -12.46
N PRO A 14 -17.38 8.55 -12.14
CA PRO A 14 -18.16 8.09 -10.99
C PRO A 14 -18.77 6.71 -11.28
N ILE A 15 -18.95 5.87 -10.26
CA ILE A 15 -19.68 4.59 -10.42
C ILE A 15 -21.19 4.74 -10.20
N ALA A 16 -21.60 5.64 -9.29
CA ALA A 16 -22.97 6.12 -9.13
C ALA A 16 -22.99 7.63 -8.83
N LEU A 17 -24.10 8.29 -9.15
CA LEU A 17 -24.29 9.74 -9.04
C LEU A 17 -25.59 10.05 -8.30
N SER A 18 -25.54 11.02 -7.38
CA SER A 18 -26.75 11.62 -6.82
C SER A 18 -27.59 12.29 -7.90
N LYS A 19 -28.90 12.37 -7.67
CA LYS A 19 -29.84 13.06 -8.57
C LYS A 19 -29.44 14.52 -8.83
N ASP A 20 -29.04 15.26 -7.80
CA ASP A 20 -28.57 16.64 -7.94
C ASP A 20 -27.39 16.76 -8.90
N LEU A 21 -26.41 15.86 -8.82
CA LEU A 21 -25.26 15.88 -9.71
C LEU A 21 -25.64 15.46 -11.14
N LYS A 22 -26.56 14.49 -11.30
CA LYS A 22 -27.15 14.14 -12.62
C LYS A 22 -27.86 15.34 -13.24
N ASP A 23 -28.65 16.09 -12.47
CA ASP A 23 -29.38 17.27 -12.94
C ASP A 23 -28.44 18.38 -13.41
N LYS A 24 -27.28 18.54 -12.76
CA LYS A 24 -26.26 19.53 -13.17
C LYS A 24 -25.49 19.14 -14.43
N MET A 25 -25.50 17.86 -14.84
CA MET A 25 -24.73 17.39 -16.00
C MET A 25 -25.09 18.16 -17.27
N PRO A 26 -24.14 18.38 -18.20
CA PRO A 26 -24.42 19.02 -19.47
C PRO A 26 -25.38 18.16 -20.30
N MET A 27 -26.48 18.74 -20.79
CA MET A 27 -27.43 18.02 -21.66
C MET A 27 -26.82 17.71 -23.03
N TRP A 28 -25.98 18.63 -23.54
CA TRP A 28 -25.41 18.54 -24.88
C TRP A 28 -24.03 17.91 -24.85
N TYR A 29 -23.71 17.10 -25.87
CA TYR A 29 -22.47 16.30 -25.90
C TYR A 29 -22.27 15.45 -24.64
N HIS A 30 -23.38 15.02 -24.02
CA HIS A 30 -23.36 14.29 -22.76
C HIS A 30 -22.65 12.93 -22.91
N ILE A 31 -21.75 12.63 -21.98
CA ILE A 31 -20.96 11.38 -21.94
C ILE A 31 -21.78 10.10 -21.76
N GLY A 32 -23.08 10.22 -21.51
CA GLY A 32 -23.98 9.15 -21.09
C GLY A 32 -25.01 8.76 -22.14
N VAL A 33 -24.90 9.33 -23.34
CA VAL A 33 -25.78 9.02 -24.47
C VAL A 33 -25.31 7.69 -25.08
N SER A 34 -26.16 6.66 -24.99
CA SER A 34 -25.86 5.30 -25.43
C SER A 34 -26.19 5.03 -26.90
N SER A 35 -26.99 5.90 -27.55
CA SER A 35 -27.41 5.81 -28.95
C SER A 35 -26.72 6.85 -29.84
N ASP A 36 -27.05 6.88 -31.15
CA ASP A 36 -26.53 7.84 -32.12
C ASP A 36 -26.54 9.28 -31.57
N ARG A 37 -25.34 9.84 -31.37
CA ARG A 37 -25.11 11.18 -30.80
C ARG A 37 -25.67 12.29 -31.69
N SER A 38 -25.96 12.00 -32.96
CA SER A 38 -26.55 12.94 -33.92
C SER A 38 -27.98 13.34 -33.52
N LEU A 39 -28.76 12.40 -32.98
CA LEU A 39 -30.18 12.57 -32.63
C LEU A 39 -30.39 13.57 -31.48
N VAL A 40 -29.43 13.66 -30.58
CA VAL A 40 -29.50 14.54 -29.39
C VAL A 40 -28.97 15.94 -29.71
N ASN A 41 -28.01 16.06 -30.62
CA ASN A 41 -27.28 17.32 -30.80
C ASN A 41 -27.69 18.10 -32.05
N ASN A 42 -28.13 17.47 -33.15
CA ASN A 42 -28.22 18.18 -34.45
C ASN A 42 -29.66 18.43 -34.95
N ASP A 43 -30.68 17.89 -34.28
CA ASP A 43 -32.09 18.15 -34.60
C ASP A 43 -32.43 19.66 -34.52
N GLU A 44 -33.34 20.14 -35.38
CA GLU A 44 -33.80 21.53 -35.38
C GLU A 44 -34.40 21.92 -34.02
N TRP A 45 -35.06 20.97 -33.35
CA TRP A 45 -35.64 21.17 -32.02
C TRP A 45 -34.57 21.18 -30.93
N ALA A 46 -33.51 20.37 -31.06
CA ALA A 46 -32.35 20.46 -30.17
C ALA A 46 -31.65 21.82 -30.29
N ARG A 47 -31.57 22.39 -31.51
CA ARG A 47 -31.07 23.75 -31.74
C ARG A 47 -31.97 24.80 -31.08
N CYS A 48 -33.29 24.69 -31.23
CA CYS A 48 -34.25 25.55 -30.55
C CYS A 48 -34.11 25.48 -29.01
N GLN A 49 -33.97 24.27 -28.45
CA GLN A 49 -33.76 24.07 -27.01
C GLN A 49 -32.47 24.75 -26.51
N ARG A 50 -31.39 24.69 -27.30
CA ARG A 50 -30.12 25.38 -26.98
C ARG A 50 -30.21 26.89 -27.13
N GLN A 51 -30.72 27.37 -28.25
CA GLN A 51 -30.59 28.77 -28.65
C GLN A 51 -31.72 29.64 -28.11
N ASN A 52 -32.95 29.13 -28.11
CA ASN A 52 -34.14 29.89 -27.73
C ASN A 52 -34.48 29.63 -26.26
N HIS A 53 -34.53 28.37 -25.84
CA HIS A 53 -34.82 28.00 -24.45
C HIS A 53 -33.61 28.07 -23.51
N LYS A 54 -32.40 28.26 -24.05
CA LYS A 54 -31.13 28.35 -23.29
C LYS A 54 -30.91 27.17 -22.33
N ILE A 55 -31.40 25.99 -22.68
CA ILE A 55 -31.21 24.78 -21.86
C ILE A 55 -29.75 24.35 -22.00
N THR A 56 -29.05 24.16 -20.88
CA THR A 56 -27.65 23.70 -20.84
C THR A 56 -27.48 22.41 -20.04
N THR A 57 -28.35 22.14 -19.08
CA THR A 57 -28.24 20.99 -18.15
C THR A 57 -29.38 19.99 -18.32
N VAL A 58 -29.14 18.75 -17.87
CA VAL A 58 -30.15 17.68 -17.88
C VAL A 58 -31.35 18.05 -17.00
N GLY A 59 -31.13 18.66 -15.84
CA GLY A 59 -32.19 19.10 -14.94
C GLY A 59 -33.08 20.17 -15.56
N GLN A 60 -32.50 21.16 -16.25
CA GLN A 60 -33.28 22.15 -17.01
C GLN A 60 -34.10 21.50 -18.13
N MET A 61 -33.54 20.53 -18.85
CA MET A 61 -34.30 19.78 -19.86
C MET A 61 -35.46 19.01 -19.22
N SER A 62 -35.21 18.35 -18.09
CA SER A 62 -36.23 17.62 -17.32
C SER A 62 -37.37 18.54 -16.89
N LEU A 63 -37.06 19.70 -16.31
CA LEU A 63 -38.07 20.71 -15.94
C LEU A 63 -38.87 21.17 -17.16
N TYR A 64 -38.21 21.49 -18.27
CA TYR A 64 -38.87 21.95 -19.49
C TYR A 64 -39.86 20.94 -20.07
N VAL A 65 -39.49 19.65 -20.16
CA VAL A 65 -40.35 18.63 -20.75
C VAL A 65 -41.48 18.17 -19.84
N ASN A 66 -41.33 18.35 -18.53
CA ASN A 66 -42.35 18.01 -17.52
C ASN A 66 -43.27 19.20 -17.19
N GLU A 67 -42.89 20.42 -17.58
CA GLU A 67 -43.71 21.61 -17.39
C GLU A 67 -45.09 21.41 -18.01
N SER A 68 -46.11 21.53 -17.17
CA SER A 68 -47.53 21.34 -17.51
C SER A 68 -48.35 22.52 -16.97
N PRO A 69 -49.49 22.85 -17.58
CA PRO A 69 -50.37 23.92 -17.08
C PRO A 69 -50.86 23.62 -15.65
N ALA A 70 -51.05 24.66 -14.84
CA ALA A 70 -51.57 24.50 -13.49
C ALA A 70 -53.04 24.05 -13.50
N PRO A 71 -53.56 23.43 -12.41
CA PRO A 71 -54.98 23.13 -12.29
C PRO A 71 -55.85 24.37 -12.55
N GLY A 72 -56.84 24.26 -13.44
CA GLY A 72 -57.71 25.37 -13.87
C GLY A 72 -57.22 26.14 -15.11
N GLU A 73 -56.00 25.90 -15.59
CA GLU A 73 -55.52 26.47 -16.85
C GLU A 73 -55.91 25.63 -18.08
N ARG A 74 -55.79 26.22 -19.28
CA ARG A 74 -56.06 25.51 -20.54
C ARG A 74 -55.09 24.33 -20.70
N VAL A 75 -55.65 23.13 -20.85
CA VAL A 75 -54.91 21.87 -21.04
C VAL A 75 -54.09 21.91 -22.34
N HIS A 76 -52.92 21.27 -22.32
CA HIS A 76 -52.07 21.08 -23.49
C HIS A 76 -52.79 20.28 -24.58
N LYS A 77 -52.48 20.57 -25.85
CA LYS A 77 -52.97 19.83 -27.02
C LYS A 77 -51.81 19.62 -27.97
N GLU A 78 -51.67 18.43 -28.54
CA GLU A 78 -50.56 18.03 -29.42
C GLU A 78 -50.63 18.68 -30.81
N ARG A 79 -50.50 20.01 -30.88
CA ARG A 79 -50.57 20.79 -32.12
C ARG A 79 -49.71 22.04 -32.04
N ILE A 80 -49.26 22.51 -33.20
CA ILE A 80 -48.34 23.65 -33.34
C ILE A 80 -48.85 24.94 -32.70
N ASN A 81 -50.17 25.18 -32.70
CA ASN A 81 -50.84 26.38 -32.20
C ASN A 81 -51.54 26.17 -30.83
N CYS A 82 -51.07 25.23 -30.01
CA CYS A 82 -51.59 25.07 -28.64
C CYS A 82 -51.51 26.38 -27.84
N ILE A 83 -52.58 26.74 -27.13
CA ILE A 83 -52.75 28.02 -26.43
C ILE A 83 -52.59 27.92 -24.92
N CYS A 84 -52.13 26.78 -24.41
CA CYS A 84 -51.82 26.61 -23.00
C CYS A 84 -50.70 27.58 -22.58
N VAL A 85 -50.61 27.85 -21.27
CA VAL A 85 -49.65 28.82 -20.72
C VAL A 85 -48.21 28.42 -21.06
N CYS A 86 -47.86 27.13 -20.95
CA CYS A 86 -46.54 26.61 -21.28
C CYS A 86 -46.15 26.86 -22.75
N CYS A 87 -47.04 26.55 -23.71
CA CYS A 87 -46.76 26.77 -25.13
C CYS A 87 -46.67 28.27 -25.47
N ARG A 88 -47.44 29.12 -24.79
CA ARG A 88 -47.34 30.58 -24.95
C ARG A 88 -45.98 31.09 -24.49
N ARG A 89 -45.51 30.66 -23.30
CA ARG A 89 -44.17 30.99 -22.79
C ARG A 89 -43.07 30.51 -23.75
N ALA A 90 -43.17 29.28 -24.24
CA ALA A 90 -42.23 28.74 -25.22
C ALA A 90 -42.17 29.59 -26.51
N ARG A 91 -43.31 30.02 -27.05
CA ARG A 91 -43.35 30.90 -28.24
C ARG A 91 -42.79 32.29 -27.95
N ALA A 92 -42.98 32.84 -26.75
CA ALA A 92 -42.39 34.11 -26.34
C ALA A 92 -40.85 34.07 -26.34
N LEU A 93 -40.25 32.88 -26.18
CA LEU A 93 -38.82 32.64 -26.32
C LEU A 93 -38.38 32.40 -27.79
N GLY A 94 -39.30 32.45 -28.76
CA GLY A 94 -39.01 32.20 -30.18
C GLY A 94 -39.18 30.74 -30.63
N CYS A 95 -39.81 29.86 -29.82
CA CYS A 95 -40.06 28.48 -30.22
C CYS A 95 -41.22 28.38 -31.23
N ILE A 96 -40.97 27.86 -32.43
CA ILE A 96 -41.98 27.77 -33.50
C ILE A 96 -43.02 26.66 -33.23
N ASN A 97 -42.60 25.53 -32.67
CA ASN A 97 -43.49 24.41 -32.34
C ASN A 97 -43.16 23.82 -30.96
N PRO A 98 -43.78 24.34 -29.89
CA PRO A 98 -43.52 23.89 -28.53
C PRO A 98 -43.79 22.39 -28.31
N ASP A 99 -44.77 21.78 -29.00
CA ASP A 99 -45.08 20.35 -28.84
C ASP A 99 -43.96 19.45 -29.37
N LYS A 100 -43.53 19.68 -30.63
CA LYS A 100 -42.37 18.98 -31.20
C LYS A 100 -41.09 19.25 -30.40
N CYS A 101 -40.91 20.49 -29.94
CA CYS A 101 -39.79 20.87 -29.09
C CYS A 101 -39.77 20.06 -27.79
N LYS A 102 -40.90 19.92 -27.07
CA LYS A 102 -40.97 19.07 -25.85
C LYS A 102 -40.79 17.59 -26.17
N LYS A 103 -41.37 17.07 -27.26
CA LYS A 103 -41.20 15.67 -27.70
C LYS A 103 -39.72 15.36 -27.99
N SER A 104 -39.01 16.24 -28.69
CA SER A 104 -37.57 16.11 -28.94
C SER A 104 -36.75 16.13 -27.63
N GLY A 105 -37.10 17.00 -26.68
CA GLY A 105 -36.45 17.03 -25.36
C GLY A 105 -36.65 15.72 -24.57
N ARG A 106 -37.84 15.10 -24.64
CA ARG A 106 -38.08 13.77 -24.02
C ARG A 106 -37.25 12.67 -24.68
N LYS A 107 -37.08 12.71 -26.00
CA LYS A 107 -36.17 11.80 -26.71
C LYS A 107 -34.72 11.98 -26.24
N CYS A 108 -34.26 13.22 -26.09
CA CYS A 108 -32.92 13.52 -25.58
C CYS A 108 -32.69 12.93 -24.18
N LEU A 109 -33.65 13.09 -23.26
CA LEU A 109 -33.56 12.51 -21.92
C LEU A 109 -33.62 10.97 -21.94
N SER A 110 -34.42 10.38 -22.83
CA SER A 110 -34.55 8.92 -22.94
C SER A 110 -33.32 8.26 -23.58
N ALA A 111 -32.51 9.04 -24.30
CA ALA A 111 -31.23 8.59 -24.86
C ALA A 111 -30.09 8.52 -23.83
N LEU A 112 -30.28 9.10 -22.63
CA LEU A 112 -29.34 8.98 -21.52
C LEU A 112 -29.49 7.59 -20.88
N SER A 113 -28.37 6.89 -20.70
CA SER A 113 -28.39 5.63 -19.96
C SER A 113 -28.81 5.82 -18.50
N ALA A 114 -29.24 4.74 -17.85
CA ALA A 114 -29.77 4.76 -16.49
C ALA A 114 -28.86 5.47 -15.47
N LYS A 115 -27.54 5.25 -15.58
CA LYS A 115 -26.54 5.90 -14.73
C LYS A 115 -26.58 7.42 -14.76
N TRP A 116 -26.92 8.02 -15.90
CA TRP A 116 -26.87 9.46 -16.12
C TRP A 116 -28.24 10.13 -16.11
N ASN A 117 -29.31 9.35 -16.20
CA ASN A 117 -30.67 9.85 -16.27
C ASN A 117 -31.22 10.18 -14.87
N PRO A 118 -31.56 11.45 -14.56
CA PRO A 118 -32.10 11.84 -13.26
C PRO A 118 -33.56 11.40 -13.03
N ARG A 119 -34.24 10.93 -14.07
CA ARG A 119 -35.61 10.40 -13.98
C ARG A 119 -35.64 8.95 -13.52
N ILE A 120 -34.51 8.26 -13.62
CA ILE A 120 -34.34 6.91 -13.09
C ILE A 120 -33.82 7.08 -11.66
N ASP A 121 -34.77 7.01 -10.74
CA ASP A 121 -34.48 6.96 -9.31
C ASP A 121 -34.05 5.53 -8.98
N HIS A 122 -32.74 5.33 -8.92
CA HIS A 122 -32.23 4.22 -8.15
C HIS A 122 -32.32 4.71 -6.72
N ASN A 123 -33.35 4.29 -5.98
CA ASN A 123 -33.47 4.59 -4.56
C ASN A 123 -32.14 4.23 -3.88
N LEU A 124 -31.30 5.25 -3.67
CA LEU A 124 -30.02 5.14 -2.96
C LEU A 124 -30.25 5.13 -1.43
N GLN A 125 -31.51 5.05 -1.01
CA GLN A 125 -31.95 5.10 0.37
C GLN A 125 -32.87 3.90 0.64
N ALA A 126 -32.33 2.90 1.34
CA ALA A 126 -32.99 2.14 2.40
C ALA A 126 -32.06 1.02 2.91
N VAL A 127 -30.86 1.36 3.36
CA VAL A 127 -30.48 0.81 4.66
C VAL A 127 -30.83 1.94 5.63
N PRO A 128 -31.58 1.70 6.71
CA PRO A 128 -31.77 2.70 7.73
C PRO A 128 -30.41 3.32 8.03
N ARG A 129 -30.35 4.63 7.94
CA ARG A 129 -29.29 5.41 8.53
C ARG A 129 -29.48 5.26 10.05
N GLU A 130 -29.19 4.07 10.58
CA GLU A 130 -28.45 4.07 11.83
C GLU A 130 -27.18 4.79 11.44
N GLU A 131 -27.14 6.09 11.78
CA GLU A 131 -25.89 6.82 11.72
C GLU A 131 -24.85 5.90 12.37
N PRO A 132 -23.71 5.63 11.71
CA PRO A 132 -22.61 5.00 12.42
C PRO A 132 -22.45 5.87 13.65
N ASP A 133 -22.68 5.26 14.80
CA ASP A 133 -22.70 5.98 16.06
C ASP A 133 -21.46 6.88 16.10
N ASP A 134 -21.68 8.18 16.27
CA ASP A 134 -20.64 9.21 16.32
C ASP A 134 -19.71 9.00 17.55
N ARG A 135 -19.90 7.91 18.30
CA ARG A 135 -18.86 7.24 19.08
C ARG A 135 -17.65 6.99 18.17
N GLY A 136 -16.68 7.91 18.26
CA GLY A 136 -15.34 7.79 17.71
C GLY A 136 -14.63 6.47 18.08
N PRO A 137 -13.33 6.33 17.74
CA PRO A 137 -12.61 5.05 17.74
C PRO A 137 -12.35 4.43 19.14
N GLU A 138 -13.13 4.75 20.16
CA GLU A 138 -12.92 4.35 21.55
C GLU A 138 -13.71 3.12 21.99
N ASN A 139 -14.64 2.60 21.18
CA ASN A 139 -15.28 1.30 21.43
C ASN A 139 -14.64 0.18 20.58
N GLU A 140 -13.34 -0.09 20.79
CA GLU A 140 -12.75 -1.37 20.34
C GLU A 140 -13.33 -2.60 21.09
N ASN A 141 -14.28 -2.39 22.03
CA ASN A 141 -14.89 -3.40 22.90
C ASN A 141 -16.41 -3.62 22.69
N SER A 142 -17.09 -2.97 21.74
CA SER A 142 -18.46 -3.38 21.43
C SER A 142 -18.42 -4.62 20.54
N ASN A 143 -19.01 -5.73 20.99
CA ASN A 143 -19.22 -6.94 20.17
C ASN A 143 -20.24 -6.74 19.03
N ASP A 144 -20.73 -5.50 18.84
CA ASP A 144 -21.74 -5.17 17.85
C ASP A 144 -21.19 -5.34 16.42
N PRO A 145 -21.91 -6.03 15.52
CA PRO A 145 -21.48 -6.22 14.14
C PRO A 145 -21.41 -4.89 13.37
N ILE A 146 -20.32 -4.70 12.62
CA ILE A 146 -20.14 -3.57 11.71
C ILE A 146 -20.84 -3.87 10.39
N VAL A 147 -21.77 -3.01 9.98
CA VAL A 147 -22.50 -3.14 8.71
C VAL A 147 -21.63 -2.64 7.55
N PHE A 148 -21.45 -3.47 6.51
CA PHE A 148 -20.72 -3.05 5.31
C PHE A 148 -21.47 -1.98 4.54
N LYS A 149 -20.76 -0.92 4.14
CA LYS A 149 -21.32 0.17 3.32
C LYS A 149 -21.44 -0.24 1.85
N GLN A 150 -22.59 -0.79 1.49
CA GLN A 150 -22.87 -1.22 0.11
C GLN A 150 -22.93 -0.06 -0.89
N ASN A 151 -23.46 1.10 -0.50
CA ASN A 151 -23.67 2.22 -1.42
C ASN A 151 -22.42 3.11 -1.55
N TYR A 152 -22.02 3.39 -2.79
CA TYR A 152 -20.96 4.37 -3.13
C TYR A 152 -21.48 5.38 -4.15
N VAL A 153 -21.89 6.55 -3.67
CA VAL A 153 -22.52 7.60 -4.47
C VAL A 153 -21.59 8.81 -4.57
N THR A 154 -21.40 9.33 -5.78
CA THR A 154 -20.71 10.59 -5.99
C THR A 154 -21.69 11.76 -5.85
N GLU A 155 -21.39 12.67 -4.93
CA GLU A 155 -22.23 13.81 -4.57
C GLU A 155 -21.45 15.14 -4.57
N GLY A 156 -22.17 16.25 -4.49
CA GLY A 156 -21.60 17.60 -4.41
C GLY A 156 -21.14 18.13 -5.77
N SER A 157 -19.85 18.46 -5.90
CA SER A 157 -19.28 19.09 -7.10
C SER A 157 -18.80 18.06 -8.14
N PHE A 158 -18.75 18.44 -9.43
CA PHE A 158 -18.13 17.63 -10.50
C PHE A 158 -16.68 17.24 -10.22
N VAL A 159 -15.97 18.06 -9.44
CA VAL A 159 -14.59 17.73 -9.04
C VAL A 159 -14.53 16.40 -8.28
N ASN A 160 -15.63 16.00 -7.62
CA ASN A 160 -15.71 14.73 -6.91
C ASN A 160 -15.83 13.50 -7.83
N GLY A 161 -16.27 13.66 -9.07
CA GLY A 161 -16.35 12.57 -10.06
C GLY A 161 -15.15 12.52 -11.01
N LEU A 162 -14.27 13.53 -10.99
CA LEU A 162 -13.03 13.52 -11.78
C LEU A 162 -11.98 12.61 -11.13
N ARG A 163 -11.46 11.66 -11.92
CA ARG A 163 -10.45 10.69 -11.49
C ARG A 163 -9.27 10.68 -12.44
N VAL A 164 -8.08 10.36 -11.92
CA VAL A 164 -6.83 10.14 -12.67
C VAL A 164 -6.44 8.67 -12.62
N PHE A 165 -5.67 8.20 -13.60
CA PHE A 165 -5.31 6.79 -13.77
C PHE A 165 -6.52 5.87 -13.96
N VAL A 166 -7.57 6.39 -14.62
CA VAL A 166 -8.77 5.61 -14.95
C VAL A 166 -8.41 4.58 -16.02
N ASP A 167 -8.78 3.33 -15.78
CA ASP A 167 -8.71 2.29 -16.79
C ASP A 167 -9.75 2.55 -17.88
N LYS A 168 -9.28 2.75 -19.12
CA LYS A 168 -10.13 3.09 -20.26
C LYS A 168 -11.14 1.97 -20.58
N GLY A 169 -10.87 0.72 -20.20
CA GLY A 169 -11.78 -0.42 -20.41
C GLY A 169 -12.96 -0.49 -19.44
N THR A 170 -12.93 0.24 -18.33
CA THR A 170 -13.88 0.06 -17.20
C THR A 170 -15.11 0.98 -17.24
N LYS A 171 -15.40 1.61 -18.38
CA LYS A 171 -16.48 2.62 -18.48
C LYS A 171 -17.85 1.98 -18.62
N SER A 172 -18.55 1.83 -17.49
CA SER A 172 -19.95 1.39 -17.50
C SER A 172 -20.97 2.53 -17.52
N ASN A 173 -21.98 2.37 -18.39
CA ASN A 173 -23.20 3.16 -18.44
C ASN A 173 -24.34 2.56 -17.60
N VAL A 174 -24.10 1.40 -16.97
CA VAL A 174 -24.96 0.78 -15.99
C VAL A 174 -24.60 1.34 -14.61
N PRO A 175 -25.58 1.78 -13.80
CA PRO A 175 -25.30 2.26 -12.45
C PRO A 175 -24.92 1.12 -11.50
N ALA A 176 -24.03 1.40 -10.54
CA ALA A 176 -23.71 0.51 -9.43
C ALA A 176 -24.77 0.63 -8.31
N THR A 177 -26.00 0.21 -8.60
CA THR A 177 -27.13 0.35 -7.68
C THR A 177 -28.01 -0.90 -7.69
N GLN A 178 -28.61 -1.22 -6.54
CA GLN A 178 -29.53 -2.35 -6.39
C GLN A 178 -30.89 -2.08 -7.08
N ALA A 179 -31.55 -3.15 -7.52
CA ALA A 179 -33.00 -3.16 -7.73
C ALA A 179 -33.68 -3.38 -6.37
N THR A 180 -34.65 -2.54 -6.04
CA THR A 180 -35.41 -2.61 -4.79
C THR A 180 -36.40 -3.78 -4.84
N ASP A 181 -35.91 -4.99 -4.59
CA ASP A 181 -36.79 -6.08 -4.18
C ASP A 181 -36.67 -6.20 -2.67
N ASN A 182 -37.69 -5.74 -1.94
CA ASN A 182 -37.89 -6.01 -0.51
C ASN A 182 -38.22 -7.50 -0.32
N SER A 183 -37.30 -8.39 -0.66
CA SER A 183 -37.33 -9.76 -0.17
C SER A 183 -36.49 -9.80 1.10
N ASP A 184 -37.13 -9.53 2.24
CA ASP A 184 -36.59 -9.89 3.55
C ASP A 184 -36.49 -11.42 3.59
N SER A 185 -35.38 -11.96 3.07
CA SER A 185 -35.03 -13.34 3.37
C SER A 185 -34.57 -13.35 4.83
N ASN A 186 -35.28 -14.10 5.69
CA ASN A 186 -34.87 -14.33 7.08
C ASN A 186 -33.64 -15.25 7.20
N LEU A 187 -32.95 -15.54 6.09
CA LEU A 187 -31.80 -16.42 6.06
C LEU A 187 -30.54 -15.62 6.44
N GLU A 188 -30.01 -15.91 7.61
CA GLU A 188 -28.70 -15.43 8.06
C GLU A 188 -27.66 -16.54 7.91
N ILE A 189 -26.54 -16.24 7.24
CA ILE A 189 -25.41 -17.14 7.08
C ILE A 189 -24.25 -16.59 7.89
N LYS A 190 -23.82 -17.36 8.89
CA LYS A 190 -22.64 -17.06 9.71
C LYS A 190 -21.45 -17.86 9.20
N VAL A 191 -20.31 -17.19 9.06
CA VAL A 191 -19.06 -17.80 8.60
C VAL A 191 -17.87 -17.18 9.32
N TRP A 192 -16.96 -18.02 9.76
CA TRP A 192 -15.66 -17.64 10.31
C TRP A 192 -14.61 -17.81 9.23
N THR A 193 -13.73 -16.82 9.12
CA THR A 193 -12.72 -16.75 8.07
C THR A 193 -11.35 -16.45 8.66
N ASP A 194 -10.36 -17.23 8.23
CA ASP A 194 -8.97 -17.06 8.66
C ASP A 194 -7.99 -17.32 7.49
N GLY A 195 -6.75 -16.87 7.64
CA GLY A 195 -5.66 -17.08 6.70
C GLY A 195 -4.36 -17.46 7.40
N SER A 196 -3.73 -18.52 6.91
CA SER A 196 -2.44 -18.99 7.41
C SER A 196 -1.38 -18.90 6.32
N CYS A 197 -0.15 -18.59 6.68
CA CYS A 197 0.99 -18.68 5.77
C CYS A 197 2.23 -19.19 6.50
N SER A 198 2.76 -20.30 6.01
CA SER A 198 4.08 -20.78 6.42
C SER A 198 5.16 -19.91 5.80
N ALA A 199 6.25 -19.67 6.54
CA ALA A 199 7.38 -18.86 6.09
C ALA A 199 7.03 -17.46 5.53
N ASN A 200 5.97 -16.82 6.05
CA ASN A 200 5.47 -15.52 5.58
C ASN A 200 6.59 -14.47 5.38
N GLY A 201 6.63 -13.86 4.19
CA GLY A 201 7.66 -12.88 3.79
C GLY A 201 8.94 -13.48 3.21
N ASN A 202 8.99 -14.80 2.99
CA ASN A 202 10.05 -15.51 2.28
C ASN A 202 9.57 -16.01 0.91
N GLU A 203 10.51 -16.34 0.03
CA GLU A 203 10.23 -16.87 -1.32
C GLU A 203 9.55 -18.25 -1.29
N ASN A 204 9.76 -19.02 -0.22
CA ASN A 204 9.12 -20.33 -0.02
C ASN A 204 7.81 -20.25 0.78
N ALA A 205 7.24 -19.04 0.92
CA ALA A 205 6.00 -18.84 1.65
C ALA A 205 4.84 -19.60 0.98
N GLN A 206 4.02 -20.28 1.78
CA GLN A 206 2.82 -20.97 1.29
C GLN A 206 1.64 -20.57 2.14
N ALA A 207 0.59 -20.05 1.50
CA ALA A 207 -0.59 -19.53 2.16
C ALA A 207 -1.84 -20.38 1.89
N GLY A 208 -2.74 -20.38 2.87
CA GLY A 208 -4.04 -21.02 2.81
C GLY A 208 -5.13 -20.14 3.40
N SER A 209 -6.38 -20.43 3.06
CA SER A 209 -7.59 -19.77 3.58
C SER A 209 -8.52 -20.80 4.19
N GLY A 210 -9.14 -20.45 5.31
CA GLY A 210 -10.13 -21.28 5.99
C GLY A 210 -11.48 -20.59 6.02
N LEU A 211 -12.54 -21.30 5.65
CA LEU A 211 -13.93 -20.89 5.84
C LEU A 211 -14.64 -21.93 6.69
N TRP A 212 -15.19 -21.51 7.82
CA TRP A 212 -15.88 -22.39 8.75
C TRP A 212 -17.32 -21.91 9.01
N TYR A 213 -18.29 -22.78 8.77
CA TYR A 213 -19.73 -22.53 8.95
C TYR A 213 -20.31 -23.30 10.15
N GLY A 214 -19.58 -24.31 10.65
CA GLY A 214 -20.01 -25.15 11.76
C GLY A 214 -19.31 -26.51 11.76
N ALA A 215 -19.43 -27.25 12.86
CA ALA A 215 -18.92 -28.63 12.91
C ALA A 215 -19.67 -29.52 11.90
N ASN A 216 -18.94 -30.30 11.11
CA ASN A 216 -19.47 -31.19 10.05
C ASN A 216 -20.33 -30.49 8.98
N ASP A 217 -20.17 -29.17 8.80
CA ASP A 217 -20.83 -28.45 7.73
C ASP A 217 -20.09 -28.67 6.39
N GLU A 218 -20.82 -29.10 5.36
CA GLU A 218 -20.26 -29.38 4.03
C GLU A 218 -19.70 -28.14 3.32
N ARG A 219 -20.10 -26.94 3.76
CA ARG A 219 -19.60 -25.66 3.21
C ARG A 219 -18.24 -25.27 3.77
N ASN A 220 -17.72 -25.99 4.76
CA ASN A 220 -16.38 -25.74 5.29
C ASN A 220 -15.33 -25.94 4.19
N MET A 221 -14.37 -25.02 4.10
CA MET A 221 -13.37 -25.04 3.03
C MET A 221 -11.97 -24.74 3.57
N ALA A 222 -11.04 -25.63 3.25
CA ALA A 222 -9.60 -25.41 3.35
C ALA A 222 -9.02 -25.19 1.96
N VAL A 223 -8.57 -23.96 1.69
CA VAL A 223 -8.22 -23.50 0.34
C VAL A 223 -6.73 -23.21 0.25
N LYS A 224 -6.06 -23.79 -0.75
CA LYS A 224 -4.69 -23.45 -1.13
C LYS A 224 -4.69 -22.23 -2.05
N LEU A 225 -3.85 -21.23 -1.75
CA LEU A 225 -3.68 -20.09 -2.64
C LEU A 225 -2.87 -20.46 -3.89
N PRO A 226 -3.30 -20.03 -5.08
CA PRO A 226 -2.51 -20.15 -6.30
C PRO A 226 -1.14 -19.45 -6.21
N PRO A 227 -0.10 -19.97 -6.88
CA PRO A 227 1.27 -19.46 -6.78
C PRO A 227 1.47 -18.08 -7.44
N ASP A 228 0.57 -17.68 -8.35
CA ASP A 228 0.57 -16.37 -9.00
C ASP A 228 0.00 -15.25 -8.13
N ILE A 229 -0.54 -15.59 -6.94
CA ILE A 229 -1.01 -14.64 -5.93
C ILE A 229 0.04 -14.54 -4.81
N GLU A 230 0.22 -13.33 -4.25
CA GLU A 230 1.12 -13.08 -3.12
C GLU A 230 0.82 -14.00 -1.93
N GLN A 231 1.79 -14.82 -1.52
CA GLN A 231 1.66 -15.76 -0.41
C GLN A 231 1.92 -15.04 0.92
N SER A 232 0.85 -14.67 1.63
CA SER A 232 0.92 -14.06 2.97
C SER A 232 -0.34 -14.35 3.79
N ASN A 233 -0.27 -14.24 5.13
CA ASN A 233 -1.44 -14.38 6.00
C ASN A 233 -2.59 -13.46 5.56
N ASN A 234 -2.29 -12.17 5.38
CA ASN A 234 -3.29 -11.16 4.98
C ASN A 234 -3.93 -11.47 3.62
N THR A 235 -3.21 -12.14 2.72
CA THR A 235 -3.78 -12.60 1.45
C THR A 235 -4.77 -13.74 1.69
N GLY A 236 -4.40 -14.73 2.51
CA GLY A 236 -5.30 -15.84 2.90
C GLY A 236 -6.58 -15.33 3.56
N GLU A 237 -6.45 -14.41 4.53
CA GLU A 237 -7.59 -13.79 5.21
C GLU A 237 -8.54 -13.08 4.20
N ALA A 238 -7.97 -12.35 3.24
CA ALA A 238 -8.75 -11.65 2.21
C ALA A 238 -9.44 -12.62 1.24
N ILE A 239 -8.77 -13.70 0.85
CA ILE A 239 -9.34 -14.73 -0.02
C ILE A 239 -10.48 -15.48 0.69
N ALA A 240 -10.34 -15.79 1.98
CA ALA A 240 -11.41 -16.40 2.76
C ALA A 240 -12.70 -15.54 2.74
N ILE A 241 -12.56 -14.23 2.95
CA ILE A 241 -13.67 -13.26 2.89
C ILE A 241 -14.25 -13.16 1.47
N LEU A 242 -13.40 -13.18 0.43
CA LEU A 242 -13.86 -13.16 -0.96
C LEU A 242 -14.74 -14.38 -1.27
N LEU A 243 -14.28 -15.57 -0.91
CA LEU A 243 -14.99 -16.82 -1.14
C LEU A 243 -16.31 -16.86 -0.35
N ALA A 244 -16.31 -16.37 0.90
CA ALA A 244 -17.55 -16.23 1.68
C ALA A 244 -18.57 -15.32 0.96
N ALA A 245 -18.10 -14.19 0.41
CA ALA A 245 -18.96 -13.26 -0.34
C ALA A 245 -19.48 -13.84 -1.66
N GLN A 246 -18.71 -14.73 -2.31
CA GLN A 246 -19.06 -15.40 -3.57
C GLN A 246 -20.01 -16.57 -3.37
N ASN A 247 -19.84 -17.36 -2.30
CA ASN A 247 -20.59 -18.59 -2.07
C ASN A 247 -21.94 -18.36 -1.39
N ALA A 248 -22.08 -17.28 -0.61
CA ALA A 248 -23.33 -16.97 0.06
C ALA A 248 -24.40 -16.46 -0.95
N PRO A 249 -25.65 -16.97 -0.91
CA PRO A 249 -26.79 -16.43 -1.66
C PRO A 249 -26.87 -14.90 -1.57
N LEU A 250 -27.17 -14.24 -2.69
CA LEU A 250 -27.09 -12.78 -2.80
C LEU A 250 -28.13 -12.05 -1.94
N ASP A 251 -29.25 -12.69 -1.62
CA ASP A 251 -30.38 -12.18 -0.84
C ASP A 251 -30.28 -12.48 0.67
N ALA A 252 -29.44 -13.42 1.08
CA ALA A 252 -29.21 -13.77 2.48
C ALA A 252 -28.36 -12.71 3.21
N THR A 253 -28.62 -12.52 4.50
CA THR A 253 -27.71 -11.76 5.37
C THR A 253 -26.45 -12.58 5.59
N LEU A 254 -25.28 -12.01 5.29
CA LEU A 254 -23.98 -12.66 5.46
C LEU A 254 -23.26 -12.02 6.65
N HIS A 255 -22.97 -12.81 7.69
CA HIS A 255 -22.25 -12.36 8.88
C HIS A 255 -20.88 -13.05 8.94
N ILE A 256 -19.82 -12.26 8.73
CA ILE A 256 -18.43 -12.71 8.68
C ILE A 256 -17.75 -12.42 10.01
N PHE A 257 -17.14 -13.45 10.59
CA PHE A 257 -16.30 -13.39 11.78
C PHE A 257 -14.83 -13.57 11.37
N SER A 258 -13.96 -12.64 11.74
CA SER A 258 -12.53 -12.72 11.42
C SER A 258 -11.69 -11.99 12.46
N ASP A 259 -10.47 -12.44 12.71
CA ASP A 259 -9.48 -11.74 13.54
C ASP A 259 -8.57 -10.78 12.73
N SER A 260 -8.68 -10.81 11.39
CA SER A 260 -7.91 -9.96 10.46
C SER A 260 -8.22 -8.48 10.63
N LYS A 261 -7.44 -7.80 11.48
CA LYS A 261 -7.59 -6.35 11.68
C LYS A 261 -7.38 -5.59 10.37
N ILE A 262 -6.40 -5.98 9.55
CA ILE A 262 -6.02 -5.23 8.35
C ILE A 262 -7.12 -5.32 7.28
N VAL A 263 -7.65 -6.52 7.02
CA VAL A 263 -8.69 -6.69 6.00
C VAL A 263 -10.01 -6.08 6.48
N LEU A 264 -10.40 -6.31 7.75
CA LEU A 264 -11.62 -5.73 8.31
C LEU A 264 -11.58 -4.20 8.38
N ASP A 265 -10.51 -3.59 8.91
CA ASP A 265 -10.37 -2.13 8.93
C ASP A 265 -10.32 -1.59 7.48
N GLY A 266 -9.79 -2.38 6.54
CA GLY A 266 -9.79 -2.08 5.10
C GLY A 266 -11.18 -1.99 4.47
N LEU A 267 -12.03 -2.98 4.73
CA LEU A 267 -13.39 -3.08 4.18
C LEU A 267 -14.41 -2.20 4.92
N THR A 268 -14.07 -1.71 6.11
CA THR A 268 -14.97 -0.89 6.95
C THR A 268 -14.48 0.55 7.07
N LYS A 269 -13.45 0.81 7.89
CA LYS A 269 -12.98 2.16 8.25
C LYS A 269 -12.24 2.88 7.12
N ASN A 270 -11.42 2.15 6.37
CA ASN A 270 -10.50 2.74 5.39
C ASN A 270 -11.04 2.75 3.96
N LEU A 271 -12.15 2.06 3.69
CA LEU A 271 -12.66 1.80 2.35
C LEU A 271 -12.85 3.07 1.53
N ASP A 272 -13.60 4.05 2.07
CA ASP A 272 -13.86 5.32 1.38
C ASP A 272 -12.55 6.04 1.02
N ASN A 273 -11.56 6.04 1.92
CA ASN A 273 -10.26 6.66 1.68
C ASN A 273 -9.44 5.90 0.62
N TRP A 274 -9.44 4.56 0.65
CA TRP A 274 -8.75 3.75 -0.36
C TRP A 274 -9.35 3.90 -1.75
N GLU A 275 -10.66 3.86 -1.88
CA GLU A 275 -11.36 4.06 -3.16
C GLU A 275 -11.20 5.48 -3.70
N ASN A 276 -11.21 6.48 -2.82
CA ASN A 276 -10.92 7.87 -3.20
C ASN A 276 -9.47 8.04 -3.65
N LYS A 277 -8.51 7.36 -3.00
CA LYS A 277 -7.10 7.40 -3.39
C LYS A 277 -6.75 6.43 -4.54
N GLY A 278 -7.74 5.76 -5.12
CA GLY A 278 -7.56 4.84 -6.24
C GLY A 278 -6.67 3.64 -5.91
N TRP A 279 -6.71 3.19 -4.65
CA TRP A 279 -5.97 2.03 -4.15
C TRP A 279 -4.44 2.13 -4.32
N ILE A 280 -3.90 3.35 -4.44
CA ILE A 280 -2.45 3.60 -4.51
C ILE A 280 -1.82 3.23 -3.16
N GLY A 281 -0.78 2.40 -3.18
CA GLY A 281 -0.06 1.94 -2.00
C GLY A 281 -0.77 0.86 -1.18
N VAL A 282 -1.92 0.37 -1.63
CA VAL A 282 -2.68 -0.67 -0.92
C VAL A 282 -2.23 -2.04 -1.41
N SER A 283 -1.65 -2.84 -0.51
CA SER A 283 -1.34 -4.26 -0.74
C SER A 283 -2.61 -5.06 -1.01
N ASN A 284 -2.52 -6.14 -1.78
CA ASN A 284 -3.67 -6.99 -2.13
C ASN A 284 -4.87 -6.24 -2.77
N LYS A 285 -4.65 -5.05 -3.35
CA LYS A 285 -5.73 -4.20 -3.89
C LYS A 285 -6.62 -4.90 -4.91
N LYS A 286 -6.10 -5.83 -5.72
CA LYS A 286 -6.92 -6.60 -6.68
C LYS A 286 -7.96 -7.45 -5.96
N ILE A 287 -7.55 -8.18 -4.91
CA ILE A 287 -8.42 -9.03 -4.09
C ILE A 287 -9.42 -8.17 -3.32
N LEU A 288 -8.96 -7.10 -2.66
CA LEU A 288 -9.82 -6.20 -1.91
C LEU A 288 -10.88 -5.53 -2.79
N LYS A 289 -10.52 -5.10 -4.00
CA LYS A 289 -11.50 -4.56 -4.98
C LYS A 289 -12.53 -5.63 -5.39
N ALA A 290 -12.12 -6.88 -5.58
CA ALA A 290 -13.03 -7.97 -5.89
C ALA A 290 -14.01 -8.23 -4.73
N ILE A 291 -13.52 -8.25 -3.48
CA ILE A 291 -14.38 -8.38 -2.28
C ILE A 291 -15.41 -7.26 -2.25
N VAL A 292 -14.96 -6.00 -2.35
CA VAL A 292 -15.86 -4.83 -2.31
C VAL A 292 -16.93 -4.94 -3.39
N ALA A 293 -16.56 -5.31 -4.62
CA ALA A 293 -17.52 -5.49 -5.69
C ALA A 293 -18.55 -6.58 -5.37
N ARG A 294 -18.10 -7.76 -4.89
CA ARG A 294 -19.00 -8.86 -4.53
C ARG A 294 -19.95 -8.47 -3.41
N LEU A 295 -19.45 -7.81 -2.36
CA LEU A 295 -20.29 -7.35 -1.24
C LEU A 295 -21.32 -6.28 -1.65
N ARG A 296 -20.99 -5.42 -2.63
CA ARG A 296 -21.92 -4.41 -3.17
C ARG A 296 -22.98 -4.97 -4.11
N ILE A 297 -22.72 -6.12 -4.74
CA ILE A 297 -23.69 -6.82 -5.61
C ILE A 297 -24.79 -7.51 -4.79
N ARG A 298 -24.48 -7.91 -3.56
CA ARG A 298 -25.44 -8.57 -2.65
C ARG A 298 -26.65 -7.66 -2.39
N LYS A 299 -27.84 -8.26 -2.35
CA LYS A 299 -29.09 -7.65 -1.88
C LYS A 299 -29.18 -7.72 -0.34
N GLY A 300 -28.81 -8.86 0.24
CA GLY A 300 -28.77 -9.06 1.68
C GLY A 300 -27.65 -8.25 2.34
N ARG A 301 -27.82 -7.94 3.63
CA ARG A 301 -26.83 -7.19 4.42
C ARG A 301 -25.54 -8.01 4.56
N THR A 302 -24.41 -7.33 4.65
CA THR A 302 -23.15 -7.94 5.09
C THR A 302 -22.74 -7.33 6.41
N LEU A 303 -22.48 -8.17 7.40
CA LEU A 303 -22.07 -7.82 8.76
C LEU A 303 -20.68 -8.36 9.01
N PHE A 304 -19.85 -7.59 9.71
CA PHE A 304 -18.51 -7.99 10.14
C PHE A 304 -18.40 -7.95 11.65
N THR A 305 -17.96 -9.03 12.27
CA THR A 305 -17.58 -9.05 13.69
C THR A 305 -16.12 -9.43 13.81
N LYS A 306 -15.35 -8.56 14.49
CA LYS A 306 -13.96 -8.88 14.79
C LYS A 306 -13.91 -9.84 15.98
N VAL A 307 -13.30 -10.99 15.79
CA VAL A 307 -13.02 -11.94 16.89
C VAL A 307 -11.57 -11.79 17.36
N LYS A 308 -11.28 -12.29 18.57
CA LYS A 308 -9.91 -12.33 19.09
C LYS A 308 -9.26 -13.62 18.62
N GLY A 309 -8.15 -13.52 17.88
CA GLY A 309 -7.34 -14.68 17.51
C GLY A 309 -6.88 -15.45 18.75
N HIS A 310 -6.88 -16.79 18.66
CA HIS A 310 -6.48 -17.72 19.72
C HIS A 310 -7.17 -17.51 21.07
N SER A 311 -8.44 -17.08 21.05
CA SER A 311 -9.24 -16.86 22.27
C SER A 311 -10.04 -18.08 22.73
N GLY A 312 -9.94 -19.20 22.01
CA GLY A 312 -10.76 -20.41 22.25
C GLY A 312 -12.18 -20.30 21.68
N ASP A 313 -12.40 -19.41 20.71
CA ASP A 313 -13.64 -19.35 19.95
C ASP A 313 -13.68 -20.54 18.98
N PRO A 314 -14.62 -21.51 19.13
CA PRO A 314 -14.60 -22.73 18.33
C PRO A 314 -14.71 -22.48 16.82
N GLY A 315 -15.33 -21.38 16.40
CA GLY A 315 -15.47 -21.05 14.99
C GLY A 315 -14.19 -20.46 14.40
N ASN A 316 -13.52 -19.57 15.14
CA ASN A 316 -12.22 -19.06 14.73
C ASN A 316 -11.17 -20.17 14.72
N ASP A 317 -11.14 -21.02 15.75
CA ASP A 317 -10.21 -22.15 15.82
C ASP A 317 -10.46 -23.15 14.67
N GLY A 318 -11.73 -23.36 14.30
CA GLY A 318 -12.10 -24.15 13.13
C GLY A 318 -11.62 -23.52 11.81
N ALA A 319 -11.73 -22.20 11.66
CA ALA A 319 -11.23 -21.49 10.49
C ALA A 319 -9.69 -21.50 10.41
N ASP A 320 -8.98 -21.30 11.52
CA ASP A 320 -7.51 -21.40 11.60
C ASP A 320 -7.03 -22.80 11.21
N ALA A 321 -7.68 -23.86 11.72
CA ALA A 321 -7.37 -25.24 11.37
C ALA A 321 -7.50 -25.49 9.86
N LEU A 322 -8.58 -25.02 9.24
CA LEU A 322 -8.81 -25.12 7.79
C LEU A 322 -7.82 -24.27 6.99
N ALA A 323 -7.43 -23.10 7.49
CA ALA A 323 -6.44 -22.25 6.84
C ALA A 323 -5.05 -22.90 6.85
N ASN A 324 -4.65 -23.52 7.98
CA ASN A 324 -3.42 -24.30 8.10
C ASN A 324 -3.43 -25.54 7.20
N GLU A 325 -4.55 -26.27 7.14
CA GLU A 325 -4.73 -27.37 6.19
C GLU A 325 -4.57 -26.87 4.74
N GLY A 326 -5.23 -25.77 4.39
CA GLY A 326 -5.14 -25.14 3.08
C GLY A 326 -3.71 -24.74 2.71
N ALA A 327 -2.92 -24.24 3.67
CA ALA A 327 -1.53 -23.86 3.44
C ALA A 327 -0.62 -25.07 3.16
N GLN A 328 -0.96 -26.26 3.69
CA GLN A 328 -0.21 -27.51 3.51
C GLN A 328 -0.59 -28.31 2.26
N LYS A 329 -1.73 -28.02 1.63
CA LYS A 329 -2.15 -28.66 0.37
C LYS A 329 -1.14 -28.43 -0.76
N ASN A 330 -1.12 -29.34 -1.73
CA ASN A 330 -0.25 -29.23 -2.89
C ASN A 330 -0.70 -28.06 -3.78
N ILE A 331 0.24 -27.48 -4.53
CA ILE A 331 -0.06 -26.38 -5.47
C ILE A 331 -1.02 -26.84 -6.58
N GLU A 332 -1.00 -28.12 -6.94
CA GLU A 332 -1.92 -28.73 -7.91
C GLU A 332 -3.39 -28.70 -7.41
N ASP A 333 -3.59 -28.65 -6.09
CA ASP A 333 -4.90 -28.55 -5.45
C ASP A 333 -5.34 -27.08 -5.24
N ALA A 334 -4.59 -26.10 -5.78
CA ALA A 334 -4.93 -24.70 -5.66
C ALA A 334 -6.29 -24.39 -6.30
N THR A 335 -7.18 -23.79 -5.51
CA THR A 335 -8.50 -23.38 -6.00
C THR A 335 -8.35 -22.15 -6.89
N GLN A 336 -8.96 -22.16 -8.08
CA GLN A 336 -9.00 -20.98 -8.91
C GLN A 336 -9.79 -19.87 -8.21
N ILE A 337 -9.17 -18.70 -8.09
CA ILE A 337 -9.78 -17.53 -7.44
C ILE A 337 -10.34 -16.59 -8.50
N ASP A 338 -11.67 -16.43 -8.52
CA ASP A 338 -12.32 -15.46 -9.39
C ASP A 338 -12.16 -14.03 -8.83
N LEU A 339 -11.22 -13.27 -9.42
CA LEU A 339 -11.00 -11.86 -9.10
C LEU A 339 -11.74 -10.90 -10.05
N ASN A 340 -12.66 -11.41 -10.89
CA ASN A 340 -13.38 -10.56 -11.84
C ASN A 340 -14.34 -9.61 -11.11
N ILE A 341 -14.25 -8.34 -11.51
CA ILE A 341 -15.08 -7.24 -11.00
C ILE A 341 -16.01 -6.80 -12.14
N PRO A 342 -17.34 -6.81 -11.95
CA PRO A 342 -18.25 -6.25 -12.94
C PRO A 342 -17.98 -4.75 -13.15
N GLU A 343 -17.96 -4.31 -14.42
CA GLU A 343 -17.54 -2.95 -14.79
C GLU A 343 -18.32 -1.83 -14.08
N ASN A 344 -19.60 -2.05 -13.77
CA ASN A 344 -20.41 -1.06 -13.05
C ASN A 344 -20.00 -0.88 -11.59
N PHE A 345 -19.36 -1.89 -10.97
CA PHE A 345 -18.86 -1.84 -9.60
C PHE A 345 -17.34 -1.55 -9.51
N ASP A 346 -16.62 -1.47 -10.63
CA ASP A 346 -15.20 -1.12 -10.61
C ASP A 346 -14.97 0.39 -10.41
N VAL A 347 -14.56 0.76 -9.19
CA VAL A 347 -14.09 2.11 -8.88
C VAL A 347 -12.67 2.30 -9.43
N SER A 348 -12.61 2.70 -10.70
CA SER A 348 -11.35 2.88 -11.43
C SER A 348 -10.71 4.26 -11.21
N GLY A 349 -9.38 4.28 -11.10
CA GLY A 349 -8.58 5.51 -10.90
C GLY A 349 -8.73 6.14 -9.51
N ALA A 350 -7.98 7.21 -9.28
CA ALA A 350 -7.96 7.98 -8.03
C ALA A 350 -8.70 9.31 -8.17
N LYS A 351 -9.55 9.66 -7.20
CA LYS A 351 -10.31 10.92 -7.15
C LYS A 351 -9.37 12.11 -7.08
N LEU A 352 -9.39 12.93 -8.14
CA LEU A 352 -8.44 14.02 -8.35
C LEU A 352 -8.49 15.05 -7.21
N ALA A 353 -9.68 15.30 -6.66
CA ALA A 353 -9.90 16.18 -5.51
C ALA A 353 -9.11 15.79 -4.25
N THR A 354 -8.72 14.52 -4.12
CA THR A 354 -8.04 13.98 -2.93
C THR A 354 -6.53 13.78 -3.15
N MET A 355 -6.04 14.13 -4.33
CA MET A 355 -4.66 13.85 -4.72
C MET A 355 -3.69 14.88 -4.16
N THR A 356 -2.60 14.37 -3.59
CA THR A 356 -1.41 15.15 -3.25
C THR A 356 -0.30 14.86 -4.25
N GLN A 357 0.71 15.73 -4.33
CA GLN A 357 1.88 15.48 -5.18
C GLN A 357 2.56 14.13 -4.85
N ALA A 358 2.67 13.80 -3.56
CA ALA A 358 3.25 12.53 -3.11
C ALA A 358 2.44 11.31 -3.59
N LEU A 359 1.11 11.35 -3.49
CA LEU A 359 0.23 10.27 -3.97
C LEU A 359 0.26 10.14 -5.49
N LEU A 360 0.29 11.25 -6.23
CA LEU A 360 0.43 11.23 -7.69
C LEU A 360 1.76 10.63 -8.11
N TYR A 361 2.86 11.01 -7.45
CA TYR A 361 4.17 10.45 -7.71
C TYR A 361 4.19 8.94 -7.44
N GLN A 362 3.67 8.51 -6.28
CA GLN A 362 3.56 7.09 -5.96
C GLN A 362 2.71 6.33 -7.00
N GLY A 363 1.56 6.89 -7.41
CA GLY A 363 0.69 6.29 -8.43
C GLY A 363 1.36 6.19 -9.82
N ILE A 364 2.22 7.15 -10.18
CA ILE A 364 3.05 7.09 -11.38
C ILE A 364 4.11 5.99 -11.25
N MET A 365 4.80 5.93 -10.11
CA MET A 365 5.84 4.93 -9.87
C MET A 365 5.29 3.50 -9.92
N GLU A 366 4.13 3.23 -9.33
CA GLU A 366 3.45 1.92 -9.40
C GLU A 366 3.09 1.48 -10.82
N ARG A 367 2.97 2.42 -11.75
CA ARG A 367 2.62 2.18 -13.16
C ARG A 367 3.82 2.26 -14.09
N THR A 368 4.98 2.69 -13.57
CA THR A 368 6.20 2.82 -14.35
C THR A 368 6.99 1.53 -14.19
N THR A 369 7.02 0.71 -15.24
CA THR A 369 7.89 -0.46 -15.28
C THR A 369 9.30 -0.02 -15.65
N VAL A 370 10.19 0.05 -14.66
CA VAL A 370 11.63 0.21 -14.90
C VAL A 370 12.28 -1.16 -14.77
N ALA A 371 12.90 -1.65 -15.85
CA ALA A 371 13.66 -2.89 -15.79
C ALA A 371 14.78 -2.79 -14.75
N MET A 372 14.85 -3.74 -13.83
CA MET A 372 15.94 -3.78 -12.86
C MET A 372 17.27 -4.03 -13.58
N ARG A 373 18.31 -3.32 -13.13
CA ARG A 373 19.66 -3.45 -13.69
C ARG A 373 20.22 -4.83 -13.34
N ARG A 374 20.97 -5.45 -14.26
CA ARG A 374 21.60 -6.78 -14.06
C ARG A 374 22.36 -6.88 -12.74
N ASN A 375 23.21 -5.90 -12.42
CA ASN A 375 24.00 -5.91 -11.18
C ASN A 375 23.13 -5.87 -9.92
N THR A 376 21.99 -5.19 -9.98
CA THR A 376 21.04 -5.14 -8.87
C THR A 376 20.40 -6.51 -8.63
N LEU A 377 20.04 -7.23 -9.70
CA LEU A 377 19.52 -8.59 -9.59
C LEU A 377 20.57 -9.55 -9.01
N ILE A 378 21.83 -9.44 -9.44
CA ILE A 378 22.93 -10.25 -8.91
C ILE A 378 23.09 -10.01 -7.41
N HIS A 379 23.16 -8.75 -6.95
CA HIS A 379 23.29 -8.46 -5.53
C HIS A 379 22.07 -8.92 -4.71
N LEU A 380 20.85 -8.75 -5.21
CA LEU A 380 19.65 -9.26 -4.54
C LEU A 380 19.73 -10.77 -4.33
N ASP A 381 20.18 -11.50 -5.35
CA ASP A 381 20.29 -12.96 -5.29
C ASP A 381 21.41 -13.43 -4.35
N MET A 382 22.59 -12.79 -4.43
CA MET A 382 23.69 -13.05 -3.49
C MET A 382 23.26 -12.79 -2.04
N VAL A 383 22.55 -11.69 -1.79
CA VAL A 383 22.03 -11.35 -0.46
C VAL A 383 21.02 -12.40 0.01
N ARG A 384 20.08 -12.80 -0.86
CA ARG A 384 19.08 -13.81 -0.55
C ARG A 384 19.72 -15.12 -0.11
N HIS A 385 20.66 -15.65 -0.89
CA HIS A 385 21.33 -16.91 -0.59
C HIS A 385 22.25 -16.82 0.63
N THR A 386 22.90 -15.67 0.85
CA THR A 386 23.70 -15.44 2.06
C THR A 386 22.84 -15.38 3.32
N VAL A 387 21.66 -14.76 3.25
CA VAL A 387 20.72 -14.75 4.38
C VAL A 387 20.19 -16.17 4.65
N GLN A 388 19.92 -16.93 3.60
CA GLN A 388 19.49 -18.32 3.71
C GLN A 388 20.55 -19.20 4.37
N SER A 389 21.82 -19.12 3.95
CA SER A 389 22.91 -19.87 4.59
C SER A 389 23.09 -19.50 6.05
N ASN A 390 22.92 -18.22 6.39
CA ASN A 390 23.18 -17.71 7.73
C ASN A 390 22.03 -17.94 8.71
N THR A 391 20.78 -17.96 8.24
CA THR A 391 19.60 -17.95 9.12
C THR A 391 18.53 -19.00 8.79
N GLY A 392 18.62 -19.63 7.62
CA GLY A 392 17.57 -20.48 7.05
C GLY A 392 16.43 -19.71 6.37
N ASP A 393 16.31 -18.39 6.54
CA ASP A 393 15.30 -17.57 5.88
C ASP A 393 15.65 -17.31 4.42
N LEU A 394 14.68 -17.40 3.51
CA LEU A 394 14.85 -17.08 2.09
C LEU A 394 14.10 -15.79 1.74
N PRO A 395 14.65 -14.60 2.01
CA PRO A 395 13.90 -13.35 1.94
C PRO A 395 13.53 -12.97 0.49
N THR A 396 12.35 -12.35 0.33
CA THR A 396 11.95 -11.76 -0.95
C THR A 396 12.72 -10.49 -1.28
N ASP A 397 12.79 -10.11 -2.57
CA ASP A 397 13.38 -8.83 -3.00
C ASP A 397 12.81 -7.63 -2.21
N VAL A 398 11.49 -7.63 -1.97
CA VAL A 398 10.81 -6.57 -1.21
C VAL A 398 11.31 -6.52 0.23
N ARG A 399 11.54 -7.68 0.87
CA ARG A 399 12.06 -7.78 2.23
C ARG A 399 13.51 -7.28 2.29
N ILE A 400 14.33 -7.62 1.29
CA ILE A 400 15.72 -7.13 1.16
C ILE A 400 15.76 -5.61 0.99
N TRP A 401 14.96 -5.04 0.09
CA TRP A 401 14.92 -3.59 -0.09
C TRP A 401 14.48 -2.84 1.17
N LYS A 402 13.46 -3.36 1.87
CA LYS A 402 12.98 -2.77 3.13
C LYS A 402 14.04 -2.84 4.22
N SER A 403 14.85 -3.90 4.27
CA SER A 403 15.87 -4.06 5.33
C SER A 403 16.99 -3.05 5.24
N LEU A 404 17.28 -2.48 4.06
CA LEU A 404 18.27 -1.40 3.91
C LEU A 404 17.87 -0.12 4.66
N TYR A 405 16.56 0.07 4.90
CA TYR A 405 15.98 1.23 5.60
C TYR A 405 15.52 0.89 7.01
N ASP A 406 16.08 -0.17 7.61
CA ASP A 406 15.77 -0.55 8.98
C ASP A 406 15.99 0.62 9.95
N LYS A 407 15.10 0.76 10.94
CA LYS A 407 15.13 1.84 11.93
C LYS A 407 16.42 1.92 12.73
N ASP A 408 17.15 0.80 12.84
CA ASP A 408 18.44 0.72 13.53
C ASP A 408 19.61 1.03 12.58
N ILE A 409 19.36 1.50 11.36
CA ILE A 409 20.38 1.97 10.41
C ILE A 409 20.19 3.48 10.20
N SER A 410 21.29 4.24 10.24
CA SER A 410 21.21 5.68 9.99
C SER A 410 20.88 5.97 8.52
N LYS A 411 20.14 7.05 8.24
CA LYS A 411 19.75 7.42 6.86
C LYS A 411 20.94 7.51 5.89
N ASN A 412 22.08 7.98 6.37
CA ASN A 412 23.30 8.07 5.56
C ASN A 412 23.82 6.68 5.18
N ILE A 413 23.80 5.73 6.12
CA ILE A 413 24.19 4.35 5.85
C ILE A 413 23.16 3.66 4.96
N SER A 414 21.86 3.83 5.19
CA SER A 414 20.81 3.30 4.31
C SER A 414 20.98 3.78 2.87
N SER A 415 21.26 5.07 2.68
CA SER A 415 21.56 5.62 1.35
C SER A 415 22.83 5.00 0.74
N PHE A 416 23.84 4.73 1.56
CA PHE A 416 25.06 4.04 1.11
C PHE A 416 24.75 2.60 0.66
N LEU A 417 24.11 1.80 1.51
CA LEU A 417 23.76 0.41 1.19
C LEU A 417 22.87 0.32 -0.04
N TRP A 418 21.86 1.18 -0.17
CA TRP A 418 21.01 1.24 -1.35
C TRP A 418 21.79 1.53 -2.63
N ARG A 419 22.72 2.49 -2.58
CA ARG A 419 23.58 2.82 -3.72
C ARG A 419 24.56 1.71 -4.06
N SER A 420 25.05 0.99 -3.06
CA SER A 420 25.90 -0.19 -3.22
C SER A 420 25.13 -1.36 -3.85
N MET A 421 23.89 -1.60 -3.44
CA MET A 421 22.99 -2.59 -4.07
C MET A 421 22.82 -2.32 -5.57
N HIS A 422 22.73 -1.06 -5.96
CA HIS A 422 22.66 -0.66 -7.37
C HIS A 422 23.99 -0.55 -8.12
N ASN A 423 25.11 -0.80 -7.44
CA ASN A 423 26.46 -0.54 -7.96
C ASN A 423 26.58 0.87 -8.60
N SER A 424 26.15 1.89 -7.86
CA SER A 424 25.97 3.27 -8.38
C SER A 424 27.04 4.27 -7.89
N TYR A 425 28.08 3.78 -7.23
CA TYR A 425 29.20 4.61 -6.83
C TYR A 425 30.20 4.77 -7.98
N PRO A 426 30.86 5.94 -8.11
CA PRO A 426 31.88 6.16 -9.12
C PRO A 426 33.18 5.42 -8.73
N ILE A 427 33.26 4.14 -9.08
CA ILE A 427 34.40 3.24 -8.85
C ILE A 427 34.62 2.35 -10.08
N GLY A 428 35.80 1.76 -10.22
CA GLY A 428 36.10 0.78 -11.27
C GLY A 428 35.83 1.31 -12.68
N ASP A 429 35.07 0.54 -13.45
CA ASP A 429 34.63 0.83 -14.83
C ASP A 429 33.92 2.19 -15.02
N PHE A 430 33.44 2.85 -13.96
CA PHE A 430 32.97 4.23 -14.10
C PHE A 430 34.10 5.16 -14.59
N TRP A 431 35.31 4.99 -14.05
CA TRP A 431 36.45 5.86 -14.34
C TRP A 431 37.16 5.54 -15.64
N THR A 432 37.07 4.30 -16.14
CA THR A 432 37.66 3.90 -17.44
C THR A 432 37.07 4.69 -18.62
N ARG A 433 35.86 5.23 -18.43
CA ARG A 433 35.11 5.99 -19.44
C ARG A 433 35.32 7.49 -19.34
N ILE A 434 36.15 7.96 -18.39
CA ILE A 434 36.39 9.38 -18.16
C ILE A 434 37.83 9.71 -18.58
N PRO A 435 38.01 10.48 -19.67
CA PRO A 435 39.32 10.88 -20.15
C PRO A 435 40.19 11.52 -19.06
N ASN A 436 41.45 11.06 -18.94
CA ASN A 436 42.46 11.50 -17.95
C ASN A 436 42.23 11.03 -16.50
N PHE A 437 41.18 10.25 -16.23
CA PHE A 437 40.86 9.74 -14.90
C PHE A 437 40.81 8.21 -14.85
N GLU A 438 41.21 7.51 -15.91
CA GLU A 438 41.16 6.05 -16.06
C GLU A 438 42.00 5.34 -15.00
N HIS A 439 43.11 5.95 -14.56
CA HIS A 439 43.94 5.48 -13.44
C HIS A 439 43.17 5.36 -12.10
N ARG A 440 41.94 5.89 -12.02
CA ARG A 440 41.03 5.76 -10.88
C ARG A 440 40.14 4.52 -10.93
N ALA A 441 40.20 3.74 -12.01
CA ALA A 441 39.49 2.47 -12.07
C ALA A 441 40.15 1.38 -11.19
N ARG A 442 41.44 1.52 -10.88
CA ARG A 442 42.23 0.52 -10.14
C ARG A 442 42.79 1.09 -8.85
N CYS A 443 42.97 0.23 -7.85
CA CYS A 443 43.56 0.59 -6.58
C CYS A 443 45.06 0.88 -6.76
N GLN A 444 45.54 2.06 -6.33
CA GLN A 444 46.94 2.44 -6.54
C GLN A 444 47.96 1.68 -5.66
N LYS A 445 47.51 0.88 -4.69
CA LYS A 445 48.41 0.08 -3.84
C LYS A 445 48.50 -1.38 -4.28
N CYS A 446 47.35 -2.04 -4.50
CA CYS A 446 47.30 -3.46 -4.83
C CYS A 446 46.98 -3.74 -6.31
N ASP A 447 46.77 -2.69 -7.12
CA ASP A 447 46.46 -2.76 -8.55
C ASP A 447 45.19 -3.57 -8.94
N ALA A 448 44.39 -4.01 -7.97
CA ALA A 448 43.10 -4.62 -8.26
C ALA A 448 42.12 -3.60 -8.87
N GLU A 449 41.19 -4.07 -9.71
CA GLU A 449 40.07 -3.26 -10.16
C GLU A 449 39.21 -2.85 -8.95
N GLU A 450 38.89 -1.56 -8.82
CA GLU A 450 38.10 -1.09 -7.69
C GLU A 450 36.62 -1.47 -7.85
N SER A 451 36.23 -2.55 -7.20
CA SER A 451 34.83 -2.91 -6.95
C SER A 451 34.43 -2.60 -5.51
N MET A 452 33.12 -2.58 -5.23
CA MET A 452 32.64 -2.41 -3.86
C MET A 452 33.04 -3.60 -2.97
N GLU A 453 33.09 -4.80 -3.53
CA GLU A 453 33.59 -6.00 -2.87
C GLU A 453 35.06 -5.84 -2.51
N HIS A 454 35.90 -5.51 -3.50
CA HIS A 454 37.32 -5.25 -3.28
C HIS A 454 37.56 -4.25 -2.13
N ILE A 455 36.87 -3.11 -2.16
CA ILE A 455 37.02 -2.06 -1.14
C ILE A 455 36.61 -2.55 0.25
N LEU A 456 35.52 -3.31 0.35
CA LEU A 456 34.92 -3.65 1.63
C LEU A 456 35.51 -4.92 2.26
N THR A 457 36.11 -5.82 1.48
CA THR A 457 36.51 -7.15 1.97
C THR A 457 37.93 -7.58 1.63
N GLU A 458 38.62 -6.89 0.72
CA GLU A 458 39.93 -7.35 0.22
C GLU A 458 41.02 -6.28 0.42
N CYS A 459 40.71 -5.02 0.15
CA CYS A 459 41.70 -3.96 0.02
C CYS A 459 42.32 -3.54 1.36
N SER A 460 43.62 -3.74 1.54
CA SER A 460 44.33 -3.35 2.77
C SER A 460 44.28 -1.84 3.07
N VAL A 461 44.34 -1.00 2.02
CA VAL A 461 44.29 0.47 2.12
C VAL A 461 43.02 0.99 2.79
N SER A 462 41.92 0.26 2.63
CA SER A 462 40.63 0.66 3.20
C SER A 462 40.57 0.49 4.72
N GLY A 463 41.56 -0.21 5.32
CA GLY A 463 41.54 -0.61 6.72
C GLY A 463 40.57 -1.74 7.03
N GLN A 464 40.02 -2.41 6.00
CA GLN A 464 38.98 -3.43 6.16
C GLN A 464 39.40 -4.58 7.07
N SER A 465 40.62 -5.08 6.95
CA SER A 465 41.10 -6.22 7.75
C SER A 465 41.13 -5.90 9.25
N THR A 466 41.66 -4.72 9.62
CA THR A 466 41.64 -4.24 11.00
C THR A 466 40.20 -4.06 11.50
N ILE A 467 39.34 -3.43 10.71
CA ILE A 467 37.94 -3.17 11.11
C ILE A 467 37.17 -4.46 11.31
N TRP A 468 37.28 -5.43 10.41
CA TRP A 468 36.58 -6.70 10.53
C TRP A 468 37.12 -7.56 11.67
N ARG A 469 38.44 -7.53 11.91
CA ARG A 469 39.04 -8.15 13.11
C ARG A 469 38.46 -7.58 14.40
N LEU A 470 38.33 -6.25 14.50
CA LEU A 470 37.73 -5.60 15.67
C LEU A 470 36.24 -5.94 15.82
N ALA A 471 35.51 -5.98 14.70
CA ALA A 471 34.10 -6.35 14.70
C ALA A 471 33.91 -7.81 15.16
N GLU A 472 34.69 -8.74 14.63
CA GLU A 472 34.66 -10.15 15.02
C GLU A 472 35.02 -10.34 16.50
N ASP A 473 36.10 -9.70 16.98
CA ASP A 473 36.48 -9.73 18.40
C ASP A 473 35.33 -9.24 19.30
N MET A 474 34.69 -8.13 18.92
CA MET A 474 33.56 -7.59 19.65
C MET A 474 32.34 -8.53 19.62
N TRP A 475 32.07 -9.14 18.46
CA TRP A 475 30.96 -10.06 18.28
C TRP A 475 31.15 -11.36 19.07
N SER A 476 32.39 -11.85 19.19
CA SER A 476 32.72 -13.09 19.92
C SER A 476 32.18 -13.10 21.35
N ARG A 477 32.07 -11.93 21.98
CA ARG A 477 31.51 -11.71 23.33
C ARG A 477 30.03 -12.06 23.45
N LYS A 478 29.32 -12.20 22.33
CA LYS A 478 27.92 -12.65 22.29
C LYS A 478 27.78 -14.17 22.32
N GLY A 479 28.86 -14.92 22.09
CA GLY A 479 28.84 -16.38 22.02
C GLY A 479 27.93 -16.92 20.91
N LEU A 480 27.83 -16.20 19.80
CA LEU A 480 27.01 -16.55 18.65
C LEU A 480 27.89 -16.67 17.39
N PRO A 481 27.47 -17.44 16.37
CA PRO A 481 28.24 -17.60 15.14
C PRO A 481 28.59 -16.25 14.49
N TRP A 482 29.85 -16.10 14.09
CA TRP A 482 30.29 -15.02 13.21
C TRP A 482 30.12 -15.47 11.76
N PHE A 483 29.61 -14.58 10.92
CA PHE A 483 29.51 -14.81 9.49
C PHE A 483 30.55 -13.94 8.79
N GLU A 484 31.24 -14.52 7.81
CA GLU A 484 32.23 -13.77 7.02
C GLU A 484 31.59 -12.52 6.40
N PRO A 485 32.25 -11.36 6.47
CA PRO A 485 31.66 -10.09 6.07
C PRO A 485 31.72 -9.89 4.56
N THR A 486 31.20 -10.82 3.76
CA THR A 486 31.06 -10.66 2.30
C THR A 486 30.19 -9.45 1.96
N ILE A 487 30.27 -8.92 0.74
CA ILE A 487 29.40 -7.80 0.32
C ILE A 487 27.91 -8.14 0.50
N ALA A 488 27.54 -9.39 0.24
CA ALA A 488 26.18 -9.89 0.43
C ALA A 488 25.78 -9.95 1.91
N ALA A 489 26.67 -10.40 2.80
CA ALA A 489 26.43 -10.39 4.24
C ALA A 489 26.26 -8.96 4.77
N GLN A 490 27.03 -8.02 4.25
CA GLN A 490 26.93 -6.59 4.62
C GLN A 490 25.61 -5.96 4.15
N LEU A 491 25.21 -6.22 2.90
CA LEU A 491 23.94 -5.72 2.35
C LEU A 491 22.71 -6.42 2.97
N GLY A 492 22.86 -7.66 3.40
CA GLY A 492 21.82 -8.49 4.04
C GLY A 492 21.80 -8.46 5.57
N CYS A 493 22.75 -7.80 6.23
CA CYS A 493 22.95 -7.93 7.69
C CYS A 493 21.73 -7.57 8.54
N ALA A 494 20.84 -6.72 8.02
CA ALA A 494 19.61 -6.34 8.71
C ALA A 494 18.56 -7.46 8.75
N LEU A 495 18.69 -8.47 7.88
CA LEU A 495 17.87 -9.68 7.84
C LEU A 495 18.45 -10.82 8.65
N THR A 496 19.73 -10.72 9.04
CA THR A 496 20.39 -11.74 9.87
C THR A 496 19.79 -11.72 11.28
N THR A 497 19.09 -12.80 11.64
CA THR A 497 18.50 -12.97 12.97
C THR A 497 19.12 -14.15 13.69
N PHE A 498 19.38 -13.97 14.99
CA PHE A 498 19.91 -15.00 15.85
C PHE A 498 18.81 -15.54 16.77
N LYS A 499 18.84 -16.84 17.01
CA LYS A 499 17.92 -17.55 17.89
C LYS A 499 18.70 -18.20 19.03
N ASP A 500 18.05 -18.45 20.16
CA ASP A 500 18.60 -19.29 21.23
C ASP A 500 18.39 -20.78 20.93
N GLU A 501 18.85 -21.64 21.84
CA GLU A 501 18.75 -23.10 21.73
C GLU A 501 17.30 -23.61 21.62
N ASN A 502 16.34 -22.83 22.13
CA ASN A 502 14.91 -23.13 22.04
C ASN A 502 14.25 -22.51 20.80
N GLY A 503 15.04 -21.95 19.88
CA GLY A 503 14.55 -21.30 18.66
C GLY A 503 13.98 -19.89 18.89
N LYS A 504 14.07 -19.33 20.10
CA LYS A 504 13.50 -18.01 20.41
C LYS A 504 14.42 -16.89 19.92
N PRO A 505 13.88 -15.82 19.31
CA PRO A 505 14.70 -14.73 18.78
C PRO A 505 15.51 -13.96 19.84
N ARG A 506 16.81 -13.84 19.63
CA ARG A 506 17.73 -12.98 20.43
C ARG A 506 17.77 -11.56 19.85
N HIS A 507 16.69 -10.81 20.05
CA HIS A 507 16.53 -9.46 19.48
C HIS A 507 17.69 -8.49 19.80
N GLY A 508 18.28 -8.57 21.00
CA GLY A 508 19.42 -7.74 21.39
C GLY A 508 20.65 -8.00 20.52
N ALA A 509 21.02 -9.28 20.37
CA ALA A 509 22.14 -9.72 19.55
C ALA A 509 21.94 -9.42 18.06
N SER A 510 20.76 -9.72 17.49
CA SER A 510 20.46 -9.39 16.08
C SER A 510 20.54 -7.89 15.80
N ARG A 511 20.08 -7.06 16.75
CA ARG A 511 20.22 -5.60 16.65
C ARG A 511 21.68 -5.16 16.72
N PHE A 512 22.46 -5.74 17.63
CA PHE A 512 23.89 -5.44 17.77
C PHE A 512 24.67 -5.82 16.52
N TYR A 513 24.45 -7.02 15.97
CA TYR A 513 25.07 -7.49 14.73
C TYR A 513 24.84 -6.52 13.57
N LYS A 514 23.60 -6.10 13.38
CA LYS A 514 23.23 -5.10 12.35
C LYS A 514 24.00 -3.80 12.52
N ILE A 515 24.07 -3.28 13.74
CA ILE A 515 24.81 -2.05 14.05
C ILE A 515 26.29 -2.23 13.73
N LEU A 516 26.87 -3.31 14.24
CA LEU A 516 28.28 -3.63 14.10
C LEU A 516 28.68 -3.75 12.62
N MET A 517 27.92 -4.51 11.84
CA MET A 517 28.15 -4.67 10.40
C MET A 517 28.02 -3.34 9.66
N THR A 518 26.92 -2.62 9.85
CA THR A 518 26.64 -1.40 9.06
C THR A 518 27.57 -0.23 9.38
N GLU A 519 27.93 -0.02 10.65
CA GLU A 519 28.89 1.03 11.04
C GLU A 519 30.31 0.70 10.53
N SER A 520 30.70 -0.58 10.61
CA SER A 520 32.00 -1.06 10.12
C SER A 520 32.12 -0.91 8.60
N THR A 521 31.16 -1.43 7.83
CA THR A 521 31.08 -1.29 6.38
C THR A 521 31.18 0.17 5.95
N HIS A 522 30.39 1.05 6.57
CA HIS A 522 30.38 2.46 6.18
C HIS A 522 31.68 3.17 6.59
N LEU A 523 32.34 2.76 7.68
CA LEU A 523 33.64 3.30 8.05
C LEU A 523 34.73 2.92 7.05
N ILE A 524 34.77 1.67 6.61
CA ILE A 524 35.70 1.20 5.56
C ILE A 524 35.55 2.06 4.30
N TRP A 525 34.30 2.27 3.85
CA TRP A 525 34.02 3.15 2.72
C TRP A 525 34.54 4.59 2.93
N LYS A 526 34.31 5.17 4.11
CA LYS A 526 34.79 6.53 4.44
C LYS A 526 36.33 6.61 4.42
N LEU A 527 37.02 5.63 5.00
CA LEU A 527 38.48 5.58 4.99
C LEU A 527 39.02 5.48 3.57
N ARG A 528 38.45 4.61 2.74
CA ARG A 528 38.81 4.52 1.32
C ARG A 528 38.57 5.84 0.58
N CYS A 529 37.42 6.50 0.76
CA CYS A 529 37.15 7.78 0.12
C CYS A 529 38.13 8.87 0.54
N GLU A 530 38.46 8.91 1.83
CA GLU A 530 39.43 9.87 2.37
C GLU A 530 40.83 9.61 1.81
N TRP A 531 41.27 8.36 1.74
CA TRP A 531 42.55 8.02 1.12
C TRP A 531 42.58 8.40 -0.37
N ARG A 532 41.57 7.96 -1.13
CA ARG A 532 41.55 8.15 -2.59
C ARG A 532 41.38 9.61 -3.00
N ILE A 533 40.46 10.32 -2.36
CA ILE A 533 40.02 11.67 -2.76
C ILE A 533 40.67 12.73 -1.87
N GLY A 534 40.62 12.55 -0.55
CA GLY A 534 41.11 13.55 0.41
C GLY A 534 42.64 13.62 0.47
N LYS A 535 43.29 12.47 0.35
CA LYS A 535 44.75 12.33 0.46
C LYS A 535 45.43 12.07 -0.89
N ASN A 536 44.68 12.09 -2.00
CA ASN A 536 45.16 11.84 -3.37
C ASN A 536 45.95 10.53 -3.52
N SER A 537 45.60 9.50 -2.72
CA SER A 537 46.29 8.20 -2.71
C SER A 537 47.78 8.29 -2.39
N ASP A 538 48.19 9.35 -1.68
CA ASP A 538 49.56 9.57 -1.23
C ASP A 538 49.99 8.48 -0.22
N PRO A 539 50.99 7.63 -0.53
CA PRO A 539 51.44 6.57 0.35
C PRO A 539 51.93 7.06 1.72
N GLU A 540 52.48 8.28 1.81
CA GLU A 540 52.96 8.85 3.08
C GLU A 540 51.83 9.28 4.01
N LYS A 541 50.61 9.39 3.47
CA LYS A 541 49.42 9.81 4.21
C LYS A 541 48.48 8.65 4.54
N GLU A 542 48.89 7.41 4.33
CA GLU A 542 48.05 6.25 4.64
C GLU A 542 47.59 6.24 6.11
N HIS A 543 46.37 5.77 6.34
CA HIS A 543 45.84 5.66 7.69
C HIS A 543 46.63 4.61 8.47
N THR A 544 47.14 5.00 9.63
CA THR A 544 47.81 4.05 10.52
C THR A 544 46.79 3.11 11.16
N GLU A 545 47.21 1.90 11.53
CA GLU A 545 46.32 0.94 12.20
C GLU A 545 45.69 1.54 13.46
N SER A 546 46.47 2.24 14.30
CA SER A 546 45.94 2.92 15.49
C SER A 546 44.91 4.00 15.18
N GLU A 547 45.05 4.73 14.06
CA GLU A 547 44.03 5.68 13.63
C GLU A 547 42.73 4.96 13.26
N ILE A 548 42.83 3.87 12.51
CA ILE A 548 41.69 3.04 12.08
C ILE A 548 40.96 2.46 13.30
N GLU A 549 41.70 1.86 14.25
CA GLU A 549 41.12 1.31 15.48
C GLU A 549 40.37 2.39 16.27
N ASN A 550 41.00 3.55 16.50
CA ASN A 550 40.38 4.66 17.24
C ASN A 550 39.11 5.18 16.56
N ARG A 551 39.10 5.29 15.23
CA ARG A 551 37.93 5.75 14.47
C ARG A 551 36.80 4.72 14.49
N TRP A 552 37.13 3.44 14.51
CA TRP A 552 36.14 2.38 14.65
C TRP A 552 35.48 2.41 16.02
N TYR A 553 36.27 2.47 17.10
CA TYR A 553 35.72 2.62 18.44
C TYR A 553 34.90 3.91 18.60
N ASP A 554 35.34 5.04 18.01
CA ASP A 554 34.54 6.28 18.01
C ASP A 554 33.19 6.10 17.29
N ALA A 555 33.16 5.42 16.14
CA ALA A 555 31.92 5.16 15.41
C ALA A 555 30.94 4.32 16.24
N ILE A 556 31.40 3.21 16.83
CA ILE A 556 30.60 2.32 17.65
C ILE A 556 30.13 3.04 18.95
N ASN A 557 31.00 3.80 19.61
CA ASN A 557 30.66 4.56 20.81
C ASN A 557 29.68 5.70 20.53
N ARG A 558 29.78 6.38 19.39
CA ARG A 558 28.78 7.37 18.95
C ARG A 558 27.42 6.71 18.78
N ARG A 559 27.39 5.48 18.25
CA ARG A 559 26.14 4.73 18.11
C ARG A 559 25.55 4.32 19.46
N LEU A 560 26.36 3.79 20.38
CA LEU A 560 25.95 3.53 21.77
C LEU A 560 25.32 4.77 22.41
N LYS A 561 26.00 5.92 22.31
CA LYS A 561 25.52 7.19 22.87
C LYS A 561 24.17 7.60 22.26
N PHE A 562 24.00 7.42 20.95
CA PHE A 562 22.73 7.70 20.28
C PHE A 562 21.61 6.79 20.81
N ASP A 563 21.86 5.48 20.92
CA ASP A 563 20.88 4.54 21.47
C ASP A 563 20.46 4.93 22.91
N CYS A 564 21.41 5.26 23.78
CA CYS A 564 21.15 5.75 25.13
C CYS A 564 20.24 6.99 25.13
N LEU A 565 20.55 8.00 24.31
CA LEU A 565 19.75 9.23 24.19
C LEU A 565 18.33 8.94 23.71
N THR A 566 18.15 7.97 22.81
CA THR A 566 16.81 7.61 22.29
C THR A 566 15.94 6.86 23.29
N THR A 567 16.47 6.47 24.47
CA THR A 567 15.66 5.88 25.55
C THR A 567 14.85 6.89 26.35
N ASP A 568 15.05 8.19 26.11
CA ASP A 568 14.35 9.24 26.84
C ASP A 568 12.88 9.36 26.42
N ASN A 569 12.01 8.76 27.24
CA ASN A 569 10.56 8.83 27.08
C ASN A 569 10.00 10.25 27.22
N THR A 570 10.67 11.14 27.97
CA THR A 570 10.19 12.53 28.12
C THR A 570 10.33 13.30 26.82
N ARG A 571 11.41 13.04 26.08
CA ARG A 571 11.71 13.70 24.81
C ARG A 571 11.03 13.05 23.62
N TYR A 572 10.95 11.71 23.60
CA TYR A 572 10.51 10.97 22.41
C TYR A 572 9.16 10.27 22.56
N GLY A 573 8.56 10.25 23.76
CA GLY A 573 7.25 9.64 24.02
C GLY A 573 7.17 8.21 23.47
N ARG A 574 6.13 7.91 22.68
CA ARG A 574 5.94 6.58 22.05
C ARG A 574 7.03 6.19 21.04
N LYS A 575 7.89 7.12 20.61
CA LYS A 575 9.01 6.87 19.68
C LYS A 575 10.32 6.52 20.40
N ALA A 576 10.37 6.61 21.73
CA ALA A 576 11.54 6.24 22.49
C ALA A 576 11.87 4.75 22.33
N VAL A 577 13.16 4.43 22.26
CA VAL A 577 13.63 3.05 22.24
C VAL A 577 13.52 2.48 23.66
N ARG A 578 12.97 1.28 23.79
CA ARG A 578 12.85 0.61 25.10
C ARG A 578 14.24 0.41 25.70
N SER A 579 14.45 0.88 26.93
CA SER A 579 15.72 0.72 27.66
C SER A 579 16.16 -0.74 27.77
N SER A 580 15.22 -1.67 27.96
CA SER A 580 15.49 -3.11 28.00
C SER A 580 16.04 -3.66 26.68
N LEU A 581 15.68 -3.08 25.55
CA LEU A 581 16.26 -3.45 24.26
C LEU A 581 17.69 -2.92 24.14
N VAL A 582 17.94 -1.67 24.52
CA VAL A 582 19.29 -1.08 24.51
C VAL A 582 20.24 -1.87 25.41
N LYS A 583 19.81 -2.23 26.63
CA LYS A 583 20.58 -3.12 27.52
C LYS A 583 20.98 -4.43 26.83
N ARG A 584 20.00 -5.16 26.30
CA ARG A 584 20.25 -6.43 25.59
C ARG A 584 21.10 -6.27 24.32
N THR A 585 21.05 -5.12 23.65
CA THR A 585 21.92 -4.85 22.51
C THR A 585 23.38 -4.81 22.95
N TRP A 586 23.69 -4.04 23.98
CA TRP A 586 25.07 -3.73 24.35
C TRP A 586 25.65 -4.61 25.46
N GLU A 587 24.84 -5.47 26.09
CA GLU A 587 25.31 -6.40 27.12
C GLU A 587 26.54 -7.19 26.65
N THR A 588 27.45 -7.51 27.56
CA THR A 588 28.74 -8.20 27.33
C THR A 588 29.77 -7.47 26.46
N THR A 589 29.48 -6.28 25.94
CA THR A 589 30.38 -5.53 25.03
C THR A 589 30.92 -4.24 25.64
N LEU A 590 30.42 -3.84 26.82
CA LEU A 590 30.79 -2.59 27.47
C LEU A 590 32.13 -2.71 28.21
N HIS A 591 32.84 -1.60 28.27
CA HIS A 591 34.04 -1.47 29.08
C HIS A 591 33.69 -1.53 30.56
N ASN A 592 34.36 -2.39 31.33
CA ASN A 592 34.15 -2.58 32.77
C ASN A 592 32.66 -2.70 33.13
N GLU A 593 31.94 -3.53 32.38
CA GLU A 593 30.48 -3.65 32.49
C GLU A 593 30.01 -4.04 33.90
N SER A 594 30.80 -4.83 34.63
CA SER A 594 30.56 -5.19 36.03
C SER A 594 30.47 -3.99 36.97
N ASP A 595 31.11 -2.89 36.61
CA ASP A 595 31.25 -1.69 37.45
C ASP A 595 30.19 -0.63 37.09
N LEU A 596 29.41 -0.87 36.03
CA LEU A 596 28.39 0.06 35.56
C LEU A 596 27.11 -0.05 36.39
N PRO A 597 26.45 1.08 36.72
CA PRO A 597 25.18 1.04 37.44
C PRO A 597 24.07 0.43 36.57
N ASP A 598 23.01 -0.11 37.19
CA ASP A 598 21.88 -0.70 36.47
C ASP A 598 21.22 0.24 35.45
N ASN A 599 21.35 1.55 35.65
CA ASN A 599 20.81 2.60 34.79
C ASN A 599 21.88 3.26 33.90
N TRP A 600 22.98 2.57 33.59
CA TRP A 600 24.13 3.11 32.81
C TRP A 600 23.73 3.78 31.48
N TYR A 601 22.63 3.34 30.87
CA TYR A 601 22.09 3.92 29.64
C TYR A 601 21.57 5.36 29.81
N ARG A 602 21.53 5.88 31.04
CA ARG A 602 21.24 7.28 31.38
C ARG A 602 22.47 8.07 31.83
N THR A 603 23.62 7.41 32.01
CA THR A 603 24.85 8.03 32.49
C THR A 603 25.77 8.40 31.33
N THR A 604 26.57 9.44 31.51
CA THR A 604 27.65 9.79 30.57
C THR A 604 28.88 8.92 30.82
N GLY A 605 29.74 8.73 29.81
CA GLY A 605 31.03 8.06 29.98
C GLY A 605 31.03 6.53 29.83
N VAL A 606 29.91 5.92 29.44
CA VAL A 606 29.86 4.49 29.08
C VAL A 606 30.46 4.30 27.69
N LEU A 607 31.39 3.34 27.58
CA LEU A 607 32.12 3.04 26.35
C LEU A 607 32.03 1.54 26.02
N VAL A 608 32.17 1.23 24.74
CA VAL A 608 32.31 -0.12 24.16
C VAL A 608 33.80 -0.44 24.01
N GLY A 609 34.21 -1.66 24.39
CA GLY A 609 35.59 -2.13 24.21
C GLY A 609 36.59 -1.58 25.22
N ARG A 610 37.86 -1.39 24.85
CA ARG A 610 38.89 -0.82 25.73
C ARG A 610 38.73 0.71 25.81
N GLY A 611 38.79 1.28 27.02
CA GLY A 611 38.74 2.73 27.20
C GLY A 611 39.79 3.42 26.33
N VAL A 612 39.35 4.28 25.40
CA VAL A 612 40.26 5.07 24.57
C VAL A 612 41.14 5.88 25.50
N ALA A 613 42.45 5.63 25.50
CA ALA A 613 43.40 6.47 26.21
C ALA A 613 43.20 7.90 25.68
N ARG A 614 42.69 8.80 26.54
CA ARG A 614 42.56 10.22 26.18
C ARG A 614 43.92 10.71 25.67
N PRO A 615 43.97 11.46 24.56
CA PRO A 615 45.19 12.16 24.18
C PRO A 615 45.67 12.98 25.39
N ARG A 616 46.89 12.74 25.86
CA ARG A 616 47.51 13.55 26.90
C ARG A 616 47.58 14.99 26.37
N GLY A 617 46.75 15.89 26.90
CA GLY A 617 46.79 17.30 26.47
C GLY A 617 45.54 18.16 26.63
N ARG A 618 44.42 17.66 27.17
CA ARG A 618 43.31 18.55 27.60
C ARG A 618 42.80 18.15 28.98
N ASN A 619 43.43 18.74 29.99
CA ASN A 619 42.85 18.83 31.32
C ASN A 619 41.61 19.73 31.24
N ARG A 620 40.50 19.25 31.77
CA ARG A 620 39.42 20.08 32.32
C ARG A 620 39.37 19.80 33.80
#